data_AF-A0A5B7BLR9-F1
#
_entry.id   AF-A0A5B7BLR9-F1
#
_cell.length_a   1.000
_cell.length_b   1.000
_cell.length_c   1.000
_cell.angle_alpha   90.00
_cell.angle_beta   90.00
_cell.angle_gamma   90.00
#
_symmetry.space_group_name_H-M   'P 1'
#
loop_
_entity.id
_entity.type
_entity.pdbx_description
1 polymer ?
#
loop_
_entity_poly.entity_id
_entity_poly.type
_entity_poly.pdbx_seq_one_letter_code
_entity_poly.pdbx_strand_id
1 'polypeptide(L)'
;MADLPAELTFVRLLSNGDGKLYLIGGIGRNGISRSMKLWELSGGEENWIEVESVPEMMCRKFVSVCYHNYEHVYCFWHQGMIYVCCYTWPEILYYKVSRKTWHWLPKCPSLPEKWSCGFRWFSFVPELYAFV
;
A
#
# COMPACT_ATOMS: atom_id res chain seq x y z
N MET A 1 6.83 -14.35 21.23
CA MET A 1 5.93 -13.41 20.54
C MET A 1 6.79 -12.44 19.76
N ALA A 2 6.66 -12.41 18.44
CA ALA A 2 7.29 -11.36 17.64
C ALA A 2 6.32 -10.17 17.66
N ASP A 3 6.56 -9.26 18.61
CA ASP A 3 5.73 -8.07 18.75
C ASP A 3 5.99 -7.10 17.59
N LEU A 4 4.92 -6.46 17.13
CA LEU A 4 5.05 -5.36 16.19
C LEU A 4 5.91 -4.24 16.83
N PRO A 5 6.68 -3.48 16.03
CA PRO A 5 7.52 -2.43 16.59
C PRO A 5 6.70 -1.39 17.37
N ALA A 6 7.21 -0.93 18.51
CA ALA A 6 6.55 0.10 19.31
C ALA A 6 6.43 1.46 18.58
N GLU A 7 7.26 1.68 17.55
CA GLU A 7 7.35 2.92 16.77
C GLU A 7 6.45 2.90 15.51
N LEU A 8 5.31 2.23 15.55
CA LEU A 8 4.34 2.25 14.45
C LEU A 8 3.65 3.62 14.35
N THR A 9 3.65 4.20 13.15
CA THR A 9 3.07 5.53 12.87
C THR A 9 1.69 5.44 12.21
N PHE A 10 1.53 4.51 11.28
CA PHE A 10 0.23 4.14 10.70
C PHE A 10 0.25 2.66 10.35
N VAL A 11 -0.94 2.07 10.26
CA VAL A 11 -1.11 0.64 9.96
C VAL A 11 -2.29 0.44 9.02
N ARG A 12 -2.16 -0.46 8.04
CA ARG A 12 -3.24 -1.00 7.22
C ARG A 12 -3.17 -2.51 7.20
N LEU A 13 -4.29 -3.13 7.56
CA LEU A 13 -4.49 -4.57 7.53
C LEU A 13 -5.24 -4.93 6.24
N LEU A 14 -4.81 -5.99 5.56
CA LEU A 14 -5.52 -6.54 4.41
C LEU A 14 -5.44 -8.07 4.40
N SER A 15 -6.42 -8.70 3.74
CA SER A 15 -6.45 -10.15 3.49
C SER A 15 -6.22 -10.43 2.02
N ASN A 16 -5.59 -11.58 1.70
CA ASN A 16 -5.52 -12.06 0.33
C ASN A 16 -6.80 -12.79 -0.14
N GLY A 17 -7.77 -12.99 0.75
CA GLY A 17 -8.99 -13.77 0.50
C GLY A 17 -8.88 -15.26 0.82
N ASP A 18 -7.65 -15.79 0.95
CA ASP A 18 -7.37 -17.21 1.21
C ASP A 18 -6.87 -17.46 2.64
N GLY A 19 -7.31 -16.63 3.58
CA GLY A 19 -6.97 -16.75 5.01
C GLY A 19 -5.60 -16.18 5.41
N LYS A 20 -4.81 -15.61 4.50
CA LYS A 20 -3.58 -14.89 4.87
C LYS A 20 -3.87 -13.42 5.17
N LEU A 21 -3.26 -12.92 6.25
CA LEU A 21 -3.33 -11.52 6.65
C LEU A 21 -1.98 -10.85 6.48
N TYR A 22 -2.02 -9.64 5.92
CA TYR A 22 -0.87 -8.77 5.73
C TYR A 22 -1.09 -7.45 6.44
N LEU A 23 -0.04 -6.95 7.07
CA LEU A 23 -0.02 -5.65 7.71
C LEU A 23 1.05 -4.80 7.04
N ILE A 24 0.70 -3.59 6.64
CA ILE A 24 1.67 -2.59 6.18
C ILE A 24 1.58 -1.36 7.05
N GLY A 25 2.74 -0.83 7.41
CA GLY A 25 2.80 0.29 8.32
C GLY A 25 4.09 1.07 8.21
N GLY A 26 4.02 2.31 8.65
CA GLY A 26 5.16 3.20 8.77
C GLY A 26 5.86 3.02 10.12
N ILE A 27 7.19 3.03 10.14
CA ILE A 27 8.00 3.06 11.35
C ILE A 27 8.61 4.44 11.52
N GLY A 28 8.45 5.03 12.70
CA GLY A 28 9.06 6.30 13.04
C GLY A 28 8.56 6.90 14.35
N ARG A 29 8.86 8.18 14.56
CA ARG A 29 8.67 8.86 15.85
C ARG A 29 7.87 10.14 15.66
N ASN A 30 7.13 10.52 16.70
CA ASN A 30 6.33 11.76 16.73
C ASN A 30 5.34 11.86 15.55
N GLY A 31 4.77 10.73 15.14
CA GLY A 31 3.85 10.65 14.00
C GLY A 31 4.52 10.77 12.63
N ILE A 32 5.85 10.79 12.55
CA ILE A 32 6.58 10.90 11.28
C ILE A 32 7.17 9.54 10.91
N SER A 33 6.63 8.91 9.87
CA SER A 33 7.20 7.69 9.30
C SER A 33 8.55 7.98 8.64
N ARG A 34 9.54 7.11 8.84
CA ARG A 34 10.87 7.18 8.19
C ARG A 34 11.14 5.97 7.31
N SER A 35 10.56 4.83 7.65
CA SER A 35 10.54 3.64 6.82
C SER A 35 9.13 3.06 6.77
N MET A 36 8.87 2.18 5.82
CA MET A 36 7.63 1.42 5.73
C MET A 36 7.98 -0.05 5.61
N LYS A 37 7.18 -0.90 6.23
CA LYS A 37 7.43 -2.33 6.30
C LYS A 37 6.14 -3.11 6.09
N LEU A 38 6.31 -4.34 5.63
CA LEU A 38 5.25 -5.32 5.42
C LEU A 38 5.47 -6.50 6.36
N TRP A 39 4.39 -6.92 7.02
CA TRP A 39 4.34 -8.11 7.86
C TRP A 39 3.25 -9.07 7.35
N GLU A 40 3.46 -10.36 7.56
CA GLU A 40 2.48 -11.43 7.34
C GLU A 40 2.17 -12.09 8.69
N LEU A 41 0.90 -12.36 8.96
CA LEU A 41 0.50 -13.09 10.15
C LEU A 41 0.87 -14.57 9.99
N SER A 42 1.60 -15.12 10.95
CA SER A 42 1.95 -16.54 10.96
C SER A 42 0.68 -17.42 11.03
N GLY A 43 0.59 -18.45 10.18
CA GLY A 43 -0.59 -19.31 10.10
C GLY A 43 -0.82 -20.24 11.31
N GLY A 44 0.13 -20.30 12.26
CA GLY A 44 0.05 -21.17 13.45
C GLY A 44 0.16 -20.45 14.78
N GLU A 45 0.51 -19.16 14.78
CA GLU A 45 0.69 -18.34 15.99
C GLU A 45 0.18 -16.93 15.67
N GLU A 46 -0.40 -16.22 16.64
CA GLU A 46 -0.83 -14.81 16.49
C GLU A 46 0.37 -13.82 16.44
N ASN A 47 1.43 -14.20 15.73
CA ASN A 47 2.69 -13.48 15.61
C ASN A 47 2.84 -12.85 14.23
N TRP A 48 3.20 -11.57 14.21
CA TRP A 48 3.48 -10.83 12.98
C TRP A 48 4.93 -10.99 12.58
N ILE A 49 5.16 -11.51 11.37
CA ILE A 49 6.52 -11.74 10.85
C ILE A 49 6.82 -10.69 9.79
N GLU A 50 7.92 -9.95 9.97
CA GLU A 50 8.38 -8.99 8.95
C GLU A 50 8.76 -9.74 7.68
N VAL A 51 8.12 -9.38 6.57
CA VAL A 51 8.32 -10.01 5.26
C VAL A 51 9.31 -9.21 4.43
N GLU A 52 9.13 -7.89 4.39
CA GLU A 52 9.95 -7.01 3.57
C GLU A 52 9.84 -5.54 4.03
N SER A 53 10.94 -4.79 3.86
CA SER A 53 10.96 -3.34 4.00
C SER A 53 10.76 -2.66 2.64
N VAL A 54 10.00 -1.57 2.60
CA VAL A 54 9.90 -0.72 1.40
C VAL A 54 11.28 -0.08 1.15
N PRO A 55 11.85 -0.18 -0.07
CA PRO A 55 13.14 0.43 -0.39
C PRO A 55 13.17 1.92 -0.05
N GLU A 56 14.27 2.38 0.52
CA GLU A 56 14.38 3.70 1.15
C GLU A 56 13.92 4.85 0.23
N MET A 57 14.34 4.82 -1.04
CA MET A 57 13.95 5.84 -2.03
C MET A 57 12.45 5.82 -2.34
N MET A 58 11.84 4.63 -2.41
CA MET A 58 10.40 4.50 -2.63
C MET A 58 9.62 4.96 -1.39
N CYS A 59 10.09 4.58 -0.21
CA CYS A 59 9.51 5.01 1.05
C CYS A 59 9.57 6.53 1.21
N ARG A 60 10.73 7.16 0.97
CA ARG A 60 10.89 8.62 1.02
C ARG A 60 9.91 9.32 0.08
N LYS A 61 9.73 8.81 -1.14
CA LYS A 61 8.77 9.34 -2.11
C LYS A 61 7.32 9.19 -1.65
N PHE A 62 6.94 8.03 -1.11
CA PHE A 62 5.58 7.79 -0.64
C PHE A 62 5.24 8.65 0.58
N VAL A 63 6.12 8.63 1.59
CA VAL A 63 5.92 9.32 2.86
C VAL A 63 5.95 10.83 2.69
N SER A 64 6.78 11.39 1.80
CA SER A 64 6.80 12.85 1.59
C SER A 64 5.46 13.40 1.10
N VAL A 65 4.68 12.60 0.38
CA VAL A 65 3.36 12.99 -0.11
C VAL A 65 2.26 12.75 0.93
N CYS A 66 2.37 11.66 1.68
CA CYS A 66 1.37 11.29 2.68
C CYS A 66 1.64 11.90 4.07
N TYR A 67 2.70 12.68 4.20
CA TYR A 67 3.05 13.39 5.43
C TYR A 67 1.86 14.26 5.87
N HIS A 68 1.46 14.13 7.14
CA HIS A 68 0.23 14.68 7.73
C HIS A 68 -1.10 14.06 7.29
N ASN A 69 -1.12 13.12 6.34
CA ASN A 69 -2.36 12.54 5.81
C ASN A 69 -2.32 11.00 5.73
N TYR A 70 -1.75 10.34 6.76
CA TYR A 70 -1.65 8.88 6.76
C TYR A 70 -3.01 8.19 6.81
N GLU A 71 -4.07 8.87 7.25
CA GLU A 71 -5.47 8.41 7.17
C GLU A 71 -5.92 8.18 5.73
N HIS A 72 -5.38 8.92 4.76
CA HIS A 72 -5.67 8.75 3.35
C HIS A 72 -4.90 7.60 2.69
N VAL A 73 -3.96 6.98 3.40
CA VAL A 73 -3.31 5.76 2.94
C VAL A 73 -4.33 4.63 2.97
N TYR A 74 -4.39 3.82 1.93
CA TYR A 74 -5.19 2.61 1.91
C TYR A 74 -4.47 1.52 1.14
N CYS A 75 -4.81 0.27 1.45
CA CYS A 75 -4.16 -0.88 0.85
C CYS A 75 -5.20 -1.92 0.44
N PHE A 76 -4.91 -2.65 -0.63
CA PHE A 76 -5.77 -3.73 -1.08
C PHE A 76 -4.96 -4.82 -1.75
N TRP A 77 -5.53 -6.02 -1.74
CA TRP A 77 -4.99 -7.18 -2.44
C TRP A 77 -5.57 -7.28 -3.84
N HIS A 78 -4.74 -7.60 -4.82
CA HIS A 78 -5.21 -8.01 -6.14
C HIS A 78 -4.17 -8.88 -6.84
N GLN A 79 -4.58 -10.08 -7.29
CA GLN A 79 -3.78 -10.98 -8.13
C GLN A 79 -2.33 -11.20 -7.66
N GLY A 80 -2.12 -11.51 -6.38
CA GLY A 80 -0.77 -11.76 -5.84
C GLY A 80 0.05 -10.50 -5.54
N MET A 81 -0.59 -9.34 -5.56
CA MET A 81 0.02 -8.04 -5.29
C MET A 81 -0.69 -7.31 -4.16
N ILE A 82 0.09 -6.64 -3.33
CA ILE A 82 -0.39 -5.73 -2.29
C ILE A 82 -0.18 -4.31 -2.80
N TYR A 83 -1.26 -3.58 -3.00
CA TYR A 83 -1.23 -2.20 -3.44
C TYR A 83 -1.27 -1.26 -2.25
N VAL A 84 -0.46 -0.21 -2.29
CA VAL A 84 -0.36 0.86 -1.30
C VAL A 84 -0.62 2.18 -2.01
N CYS A 85 -1.73 2.80 -1.65
CA CYS A 85 -2.27 3.96 -2.32
C CYS A 85 -2.47 5.10 -1.33
N CYS A 86 -2.62 6.32 -1.84
CA CYS A 86 -3.05 7.46 -1.05
C CYS A 86 -4.10 8.26 -1.84
N TYR A 87 -5.21 8.64 -1.22
CA TYR A 87 -6.28 9.37 -1.92
C TYR A 87 -5.81 10.69 -2.55
N THR A 88 -4.81 11.32 -1.95
CA THR A 88 -4.25 12.59 -2.43
C THR A 88 -3.15 12.41 -3.48
N TRP A 89 -2.74 11.18 -3.82
CA TRP A 89 -1.58 10.92 -4.68
C TRP A 89 -1.85 9.91 -5.81
N PRO A 90 -1.45 10.19 -7.07
CA PRO A 90 -1.83 9.33 -8.20
C PRO A 90 -0.94 8.11 -8.37
N GLU A 91 0.32 8.18 -7.92
CA GLU A 91 1.23 7.05 -8.08
C GLU A 91 0.93 5.96 -7.07
N ILE A 92 0.91 4.72 -7.54
CA ILE A 92 0.61 3.56 -6.70
C ILE A 92 1.89 2.74 -6.52
N LEU A 93 2.22 2.47 -5.27
CA LEU A 93 3.25 1.52 -4.90
C LEU A 93 2.61 0.13 -4.78
N TYR A 94 3.26 -0.92 -5.26
CA TYR A 94 2.80 -2.28 -5.01
C TYR A 94 3.94 -3.22 -4.67
N TYR A 95 3.62 -4.22 -3.86
CA TYR A 95 4.49 -5.35 -3.54
C TYR A 95 4.02 -6.58 -4.29
N LYS A 96 4.92 -7.21 -5.05
CA LYS A 96 4.66 -8.47 -5.74
C LYS A 96 5.13 -9.63 -4.88
N VAL A 97 4.18 -10.39 -4.31
CA VAL A 97 4.45 -11.45 -3.32
C VAL A 97 5.36 -12.55 -3.89
N SER A 98 5.10 -12.99 -5.13
CA SER A 98 5.84 -14.10 -5.75
C SER A 98 7.34 -13.83 -5.93
N ARG A 99 7.73 -12.55 -6.00
CA ARG A 99 9.13 -12.12 -6.19
C ARG A 99 9.72 -11.42 -4.98
N LYS A 100 8.89 -11.11 -3.97
CA LYS A 100 9.25 -10.29 -2.83
C LYS A 100 9.88 -8.94 -3.21
N THR A 101 9.25 -8.25 -4.16
CA THR A 101 9.79 -6.99 -4.70
C THR A 101 8.76 -5.88 -4.72
N TRP A 102 9.21 -4.66 -4.45
CA TRP A 102 8.45 -3.43 -4.54
C TRP A 102 8.59 -2.77 -5.91
N HIS A 103 7.49 -2.20 -6.40
CA HIS A 103 7.42 -1.56 -7.72
C HIS A 103 6.46 -0.38 -7.69
N TRP A 104 6.75 0.63 -8.49
CA TRP A 104 5.75 1.63 -8.85
C TRP A 104 4.91 1.09 -9.99
N LEU A 105 3.58 1.21 -9.88
CA LEU A 105 2.70 0.96 -10.99
C LEU A 105 3.01 2.01 -12.07
N PRO A 106 3.31 1.60 -13.32
CA PRO A 106 3.58 2.55 -14.38
C PRO A 106 2.34 3.41 -14.65
N LYS A 107 2.57 4.67 -15.00
CA LYS A 107 1.49 5.56 -15.46
C LYS A 107 0.82 4.91 -16.68
N CYS A 108 -0.50 4.96 -16.72
CA CYS A 108 -1.21 4.57 -17.93
C CYS A 108 -0.91 5.60 -19.04
N PRO A 109 -0.38 5.19 -20.21
CA PRO A 109 -0.05 6.12 -21.28
C PRO A 109 -1.29 6.77 -21.91
N SER A 110 -2.46 6.16 -21.74
CA SER A 110 -3.75 6.65 -22.28
C SER A 110 -4.38 7.76 -21.45
N LEU A 111 -3.73 8.16 -20.36
CA LEU A 111 -4.29 8.98 -19.30
C LEU A 111 -3.52 10.34 -19.26
N PRO A 112 -4.20 11.50 -19.37
CA PRO A 112 -3.54 12.81 -19.54
C PRO A 112 -2.70 13.22 -18.32
N GLU A 113 -1.59 13.93 -18.51
CA GLU A 113 -0.65 14.22 -17.40
C GLU A 113 -1.23 15.13 -16.30
N LYS A 114 -2.18 16.00 -16.65
CA LYS A 114 -2.87 16.91 -15.71
C LYS A 114 -4.20 16.31 -15.25
N TRP A 115 -4.37 16.22 -13.94
CA TRP A 115 -5.52 15.58 -13.30
C TRP A 115 -6.31 16.56 -12.44
N SER A 116 -7.58 16.79 -12.78
CA SER A 116 -8.59 17.27 -11.83
C SER A 116 -9.07 16.08 -10.99
N CYS A 117 -9.08 16.23 -9.69
CA CYS A 117 -9.27 15.18 -8.68
C CYS A 117 -10.59 14.38 -8.87
N GLY A 118 -10.57 13.07 -8.55
CA GLY A 118 -11.77 12.23 -8.40
C GLY A 118 -11.75 10.96 -9.25
N PHE A 119 -11.56 9.80 -8.61
CA PHE A 119 -11.52 8.44 -9.17
C PHE A 119 -10.56 8.20 -10.35
N ARG A 120 -9.46 7.50 -10.07
CA ARG A 120 -8.30 7.37 -10.97
C ARG A 120 -8.18 6.04 -11.72
N TRP A 121 -9.26 5.28 -11.85
CA TRP A 121 -9.23 3.97 -12.49
C TRP A 121 -10.57 3.70 -13.17
N PHE A 122 -10.53 3.29 -14.43
CA PHE A 122 -11.67 2.61 -15.03
C PHE A 122 -11.54 1.13 -14.68
N SER A 123 -12.57 0.54 -14.07
CA SER A 123 -12.69 -0.91 -14.12
C SER A 123 -12.82 -1.29 -15.59
N PHE A 124 -11.98 -2.19 -16.07
CA PHE A 124 -12.11 -2.81 -17.39
C PHE A 124 -13.29 -3.81 -17.40
N VAL A 125 -14.44 -3.41 -16.83
CA VAL A 125 -15.72 -4.05 -17.04
C VAL A 125 -16.44 -3.20 -18.09
N PRO A 126 -16.34 -3.54 -19.38
CA PRO A 126 -16.89 -2.74 -20.49
C PRO A 126 -18.42 -2.61 -20.47
N GLU A 127 -19.11 -3.18 -19.48
CA GLU A 127 -20.58 -3.20 -19.37
C GLU A 127 -21.14 -2.24 -18.31
N LEU A 128 -20.31 -1.55 -17.52
CA LEU A 128 -20.79 -0.46 -16.66
C LEU A 128 -20.94 0.82 -17.49
N TYR A 129 -22.03 0.87 -18.26
CA TYR A 129 -22.47 2.10 -18.90
C TYR A 129 -22.78 3.15 -17.84
N ALA A 130 -21.96 4.20 -17.77
CA ALA A 130 -22.34 5.44 -17.12
C ALA A 130 -23.33 6.18 -18.02
N PHE A 131 -24.58 5.73 -18.06
CA PHE A 131 -25.68 6.57 -18.53
C PHE A 131 -26.09 7.47 -17.36
N VAL A 132 -25.83 8.76 -17.51
CA VAL A 132 -26.55 9.86 -16.85
C VAL A 132 -26.97 10.84 -17.94
#